data_AF-H1ZVK4-F1
#
_entry.id   AF-H1ZVK4-F1
#
_cell.length_a   1.000
_cell.length_b   1.000
_cell.length_c   1.000
_cell.angle_alpha   90.00
_cell.angle_beta   90.00
_cell.angle_gamma   90.00
#
_symmetry.space_group_name_H-M   'P 1'
#
loop_
_entity.id
_entity.type
_entity.pdbx_description
1 polymer ?
#
loop_
_entity_poly.entity_id
_entity_poly.type
_entity_poly.pdbx_seq_one_letter_code
_entity_poly.pdbx_strand_id
1 'polypeptide(L)'
;LKLGLAPLHSWLPEVLQGLDLTTGLILSTWQKLAPFALVLQIQTTNTTTLVLLGLTSTLIGGWGGLNQTQLRKILAYSSIAHLGWMVLVLQYSSPLTLLALITYLMMTTAAFLSFKLTKTTNINSLATSWSKAPALTALLPLVLLS
;
A
#
# COMPACT_ATOMS: atom_id res chain seq x y z
N LEU A 1 9.59 -9.14 7.65
CA LEU A 1 8.47 -8.97 8.61
C LEU A 1 7.99 -7.53 8.70
N LYS A 2 8.79 -6.57 9.18
CA LYS A 2 8.33 -5.18 9.42
C LYS A 2 7.75 -4.45 8.19
N LEU A 3 8.27 -4.72 7.00
CA LEU A 3 7.73 -4.14 5.75
C LEU A 3 6.40 -4.77 5.30
N GLY A 4 6.04 -5.97 5.81
CA GLY A 4 4.86 -6.69 5.33
C GLY A 4 5.04 -7.35 3.96
N LEU A 5 6.28 -7.59 3.51
CA LEU A 5 6.55 -8.38 2.30
C LEU A 5 6.16 -9.84 2.49
N ALA A 6 5.70 -10.48 1.41
CA ALA A 6 5.46 -11.92 1.40
C ALA A 6 6.78 -12.69 1.66
N PRO A 7 6.74 -13.84 2.35
CA PRO A 7 5.56 -14.53 2.89
C PRO A 7 5.03 -13.93 4.21
N LEU A 8 5.78 -13.05 4.87
CA LEU A 8 5.46 -12.47 6.19
C LEU A 8 4.51 -11.26 6.12
N HIS A 9 3.50 -11.35 5.25
CA HIS A 9 2.58 -10.25 4.90
C HIS A 9 1.22 -10.37 5.60
N SER A 10 0.86 -11.55 6.10
CA SER A 10 -0.48 -11.88 6.61
C SER A 10 -0.97 -11.00 7.75
N TRP A 11 -0.04 -10.49 8.58
CA TRP A 11 -0.38 -9.59 9.69
C TRP A 11 -0.95 -8.25 9.22
N LEU A 12 -0.51 -7.75 8.05
CA LEU A 12 -0.77 -6.38 7.62
C LEU A 12 -2.26 -6.16 7.27
N PRO A 13 -2.94 -7.02 6.47
CA PRO A 13 -4.38 -6.88 6.19
C PRO A 13 -5.27 -6.99 7.43
N GLU A 14 -4.94 -7.88 8.37
CA GLU A 14 -5.73 -8.07 9.58
C GLU A 14 -5.59 -6.89 10.54
N VAL A 15 -4.36 -6.44 10.77
CA VAL A 15 -4.09 -5.27 11.61
C VAL A 15 -4.71 -4.01 11.01
N LEU A 16 -4.55 -3.76 9.70
CA LEU A 16 -5.15 -2.57 9.08
C LEU A 16 -6.68 -2.57 9.18
N GLN A 17 -7.33 -3.74 9.12
CA GLN A 17 -8.77 -3.81 9.24
C GLN A 17 -9.27 -3.47 10.66
N GLY A 18 -8.50 -3.84 11.69
CA GLY A 18 -8.81 -3.58 13.09
C GLY A 18 -8.52 -2.15 13.56
N LEU A 19 -7.91 -1.32 12.71
CA LEU A 19 -7.50 0.05 13.03
C LEU A 19 -8.45 1.11 12.44
N ASP A 20 -8.40 2.29 13.05
CA ASP A 20 -9.00 3.51 12.49
C ASP A 20 -8.25 3.97 11.23
N LEU A 21 -8.90 4.77 10.38
CA LEU A 21 -8.31 5.24 9.13
C LEU A 21 -7.05 6.11 9.33
N THR A 22 -7.00 6.88 10.42
CA THR A 22 -5.83 7.72 10.75
C THR A 22 -4.64 6.90 11.20
N THR A 23 -4.86 5.91 12.07
CA THR A 23 -3.80 5.01 12.54
C THR A 23 -3.36 4.07 11.41
N GLY A 24 -4.29 3.64 10.56
CA GLY A 24 -4.00 2.91 9.33
C GLY A 24 -3.13 3.70 8.35
N LEU A 25 -3.40 5.01 8.16
CA LEU A 25 -2.55 5.89 7.36
C LEU A 25 -1.12 5.93 7.92
N ILE A 26 -0.96 6.14 9.23
CA ILE A 26 0.35 6.19 9.89
C ILE A 26 1.10 4.86 9.74
N LEU A 27 0.40 3.74 9.91
CA LEU A 27 0.99 2.40 9.75
C LEU A 27 1.42 2.16 8.30
N SER A 28 0.60 2.56 7.33
CA SER A 28 0.88 2.34 5.90
C SER A 28 1.97 3.27 5.34
N THR A 29 2.26 4.39 5.99
CA THR A 29 3.24 5.39 5.51
C THR A 29 4.44 5.47 6.44
N TRP A 30 4.26 6.08 7.61
CA TRP A 30 5.33 6.43 8.55
C TRP A 30 6.11 5.22 9.05
N GLN A 31 5.40 4.16 9.44
CA GLN A 31 6.04 2.94 9.98
C GLN A 31 6.86 2.17 8.94
N LYS A 32 6.64 2.44 7.63
CA LYS A 32 7.41 1.82 6.55
C LYS A 32 8.70 2.55 6.22
N LEU A 33 8.83 3.84 6.58
CA LEU A 33 9.99 4.66 6.21
C LEU A 33 11.30 4.14 6.80
N ALA A 34 11.36 3.89 8.11
CA ALA A 34 12.59 3.45 8.76
C ALA A 34 13.06 2.06 8.28
N PRO A 35 12.20 1.02 8.21
CA PRO A 35 12.60 -0.26 7.64
C PRO A 35 13.03 -0.17 6.17
N PHE A 36 12.39 0.69 5.37
CA PHE A 36 12.74 0.84 3.95
C PHE A 36 14.08 1.57 3.77
N ALA A 37 14.36 2.60 4.57
CA ALA A 37 15.64 3.28 4.58
C ALA A 37 16.81 2.33 4.92
N LEU A 38 16.61 1.38 5.84
CA LEU A 38 17.60 0.34 6.13
C LEU A 38 17.87 -0.56 4.92
N VAL A 39 16.83 -0.96 4.18
CA VAL A 39 17.00 -1.78 2.96
C VAL A 39 17.78 -1.01 1.89
N LEU A 40 17.56 0.30 1.75
CA LEU A 40 18.30 1.16 0.81
C LEU A 40 19.79 1.31 1.16
N GLN A 41 20.13 1.30 2.45
CA GLN A 41 21.50 1.50 2.92
C GLN A 41 22.34 0.21 2.86
N ILE A 42 21.70 -0.96 2.97
CA ILE A 42 22.40 -2.24 2.95
C ILE A 42 22.72 -2.60 1.50
N GLN A 43 24.00 -2.78 1.19
CA GLN A 43 24.40 -3.41 -0.06
C GLN A 43 23.93 -4.86 -0.07
N THR A 44 23.03 -5.18 -1.00
CA THR A 44 22.37 -6.48 -1.05
C THR A 44 23.30 -7.49 -1.71
N THR A 45 23.85 -8.41 -0.93
CA THR A 45 24.77 -9.45 -1.42
C THR A 45 24.05 -10.59 -2.15
N ASN A 46 22.74 -10.77 -1.94
CA ASN A 46 21.94 -11.81 -2.58
C ASN A 46 20.75 -11.21 -3.34
N THR A 47 20.92 -11.05 -4.65
CA THR A 47 19.90 -10.49 -5.55
C THR A 47 18.71 -11.46 -5.73
N THR A 48 18.98 -12.76 -5.77
CA THR A 48 17.95 -13.78 -6.06
C THR A 48 16.83 -13.81 -5.01
N THR A 49 17.18 -13.66 -3.73
CA THR A 49 16.20 -13.67 -2.64
C THR A 49 15.31 -12.43 -2.68
N LEU A 50 15.87 -11.27 -2.99
CA LEU A 50 15.10 -10.03 -3.13
C LEU A 50 14.17 -10.08 -4.34
N VAL A 51 14.60 -10.68 -5.46
CA VAL A 51 13.72 -10.89 -6.63
C VAL A 51 12.55 -11.78 -6.24
N LEU A 52 12.81 -12.91 -5.56
CA LEU A 52 11.77 -13.82 -5.10
C LEU A 52 10.78 -13.14 -4.14
N LEU A 53 11.27 -12.38 -3.17
CA LEU A 53 10.43 -11.61 -2.24
C LEU A 53 9.60 -10.56 -2.98
N GLY A 54 10.20 -9.86 -3.95
CA GLY A 54 9.52 -8.87 -4.78
C GLY A 54 8.40 -9.47 -5.62
N LEU A 55 8.68 -10.55 -6.36
CA LEU A 55 7.70 -11.22 -7.21
C LEU A 55 6.56 -11.87 -6.41
N THR A 56 6.89 -12.54 -5.30
CA THR A 56 5.86 -13.15 -4.46
C THR A 56 4.95 -12.10 -3.83
N SER A 57 5.50 -10.96 -3.40
CA SER A 57 4.70 -9.87 -2.82
C SER A 57 3.83 -9.15 -3.85
N THR A 58 4.30 -8.95 -5.09
CA THR A 58 3.44 -8.39 -6.15
C THR A 58 2.28 -9.32 -6.50
N LEU A 59 2.55 -10.62 -6.65
CA LEU A 59 1.51 -11.62 -6.95
C LEU A 59 0.49 -11.75 -5.82
N ILE A 60 0.95 -11.89 -4.58
CA ILE A 60 0.07 -12.05 -3.42
C ILE A 60 -0.70 -10.76 -3.13
N GLY A 61 -0.08 -9.60 -3.30
CA GLY A 61 -0.77 -8.31 -3.22
C GLY A 61 -1.90 -8.20 -4.25
N GLY A 62 -1.63 -8.58 -5.50
CA GLY A 62 -2.63 -8.59 -6.57
C GLY A 62 -3.79 -9.55 -6.29
N TRP A 63 -3.51 -10.84 -6.08
CA TRP A 63 -4.55 -11.84 -5.82
C TRP A 63 -5.30 -11.61 -4.53
N GLY A 64 -4.59 -11.22 -3.47
CA GLY A 64 -5.18 -10.98 -2.16
C GLY A 64 -6.12 -9.78 -2.15
N GLY A 65 -5.85 -8.75 -2.96
CA GLY A 65 -6.70 -7.57 -3.09
C GLY A 65 -8.00 -7.80 -3.87
N LEU A 66 -7.98 -8.67 -4.89
CA LEU A 66 -9.14 -8.91 -5.77
C LEU A 66 -10.39 -9.40 -5.04
N ASN A 67 -10.23 -10.21 -4.00
CA ASN A 67 -11.35 -10.82 -3.28
C ASN A 67 -11.69 -10.10 -1.95
N GLN A 68 -11.39 -8.81 -1.83
CA GLN A 68 -11.68 -8.03 -0.63
C GLN A 68 -12.81 -7.04 -0.86
N THR A 69 -13.77 -6.99 0.06
CA THR A 69 -14.86 -6.00 0.07
C THR A 69 -14.58 -4.81 0.99
N GLN A 70 -13.61 -4.98 1.90
CA GLN A 70 -13.20 -3.99 2.89
C GLN A 70 -12.08 -3.12 2.31
N LEU A 71 -12.27 -1.80 2.29
CA LEU A 71 -11.33 -0.86 1.69
C LEU A 71 -9.96 -0.88 2.38
N ARG A 72 -9.92 -1.05 3.71
CA ARG A 72 -8.66 -1.13 4.46
C ARG A 72 -7.85 -2.38 4.11
N LYS A 73 -8.50 -3.51 3.84
CA LYS A 73 -7.83 -4.72 3.35
C LYS A 73 -7.35 -4.56 1.90
N ILE A 74 -8.13 -3.90 1.05
CA ILE A 74 -7.68 -3.57 -0.31
C ILE A 74 -6.41 -2.71 -0.26
N LEU A 75 -6.40 -1.65 0.56
CA LEU A 75 -5.22 -0.80 0.75
C LEU A 75 -4.03 -1.54 1.39
N ALA A 76 -4.29 -2.50 2.27
CA ALA A 76 -3.25 -3.37 2.80
C ALA A 76 -2.55 -4.16 1.68
N TYR A 77 -3.32 -4.83 0.83
CA TYR A 77 -2.81 -5.64 -0.27
C TYR A 77 -2.14 -4.81 -1.37
N SER A 78 -2.67 -3.63 -1.71
CA SER A 78 -1.98 -2.71 -2.63
C SER A 78 -0.63 -2.29 -2.06
N SER A 79 -0.55 -2.06 -0.74
CA SER A 79 0.70 -1.71 -0.08
C SER A 79 1.74 -2.85 -0.10
N ILE A 80 1.30 -4.11 -0.10
CA ILE A 80 2.17 -5.28 -0.24
C ILE A 80 2.72 -5.34 -1.67
N ALA A 81 1.85 -5.10 -2.67
CA ALA A 81 2.25 -5.09 -4.08
C ALA A 81 3.24 -3.95 -4.41
N HIS A 82 2.98 -2.73 -3.96
CA HIS A 82 3.88 -1.58 -4.19
C HIS A 82 5.26 -1.80 -3.57
N LEU A 83 5.32 -2.35 -2.35
CA LEU A 83 6.61 -2.68 -1.73
C LEU A 83 7.35 -3.78 -2.50
N GLY A 84 6.63 -4.75 -3.07
CA GLY A 84 7.23 -5.76 -3.94
C GLY A 84 7.91 -5.14 -5.16
N TRP A 85 7.22 -4.21 -5.83
CA TRP A 85 7.80 -3.45 -6.94
C TRP A 85 9.02 -2.62 -6.52
N MET A 86 8.96 -1.94 -5.38
CA MET A 86 10.09 -1.17 -4.86
C MET A 86 11.32 -2.06 -4.62
N VAL A 87 11.13 -3.26 -4.05
CA VAL A 87 12.22 -4.21 -3.81
C VAL A 87 12.83 -4.75 -5.11
N LEU A 88 12.02 -4.94 -6.16
CA LEU A 88 12.53 -5.32 -7.48
C LEU A 88 13.38 -4.21 -8.10
N VAL A 89 12.87 -2.98 -8.11
CA VAL A 89 13.56 -1.83 -8.71
C VAL A 89 14.83 -1.45 -7.95
N LEU A 90 14.89 -1.74 -6.63
CA LEU A 90 16.04 -1.45 -5.76
C LEU A 90 17.35 -2.07 -6.25
N GLN A 91 17.25 -3.23 -6.89
CA GLN A 91 18.41 -3.95 -7.41
C GLN A 91 19.03 -3.26 -8.64
N TYR A 92 18.23 -2.49 -9.37
CA TYR A 92 18.65 -1.84 -10.61
C TYR A 92 19.01 -0.38 -10.38
N SER A 93 18.19 0.34 -9.61
CA SER A 93 18.42 1.76 -9.37
C SER A 93 17.72 2.27 -8.10
N SER A 94 18.53 2.69 -7.13
CA SER A 94 18.08 3.41 -5.94
C SER A 94 17.20 4.65 -6.24
N PRO A 95 17.51 5.54 -7.20
CA PRO A 95 16.68 6.73 -7.43
C PRO A 95 15.24 6.41 -7.88
N LEU A 96 15.05 5.36 -8.70
CA LEU A 96 13.68 4.96 -9.10
C LEU A 96 12.89 4.38 -7.93
N THR A 97 13.55 3.71 -6.98
CA THR A 97 12.85 3.25 -5.77
C THR A 97 12.39 4.38 -4.88
N LEU A 98 13.19 5.45 -4.77
CA LEU A 98 12.80 6.64 -4.02
C LEU A 98 11.59 7.32 -4.67
N LEU A 99 11.57 7.41 -6.01
CA LEU A 99 10.43 7.93 -6.76
C LEU A 99 9.17 7.07 -6.53
N ALA A 100 9.31 5.74 -6.57
CA ALA A 100 8.21 4.82 -6.27
C ALA A 100 7.70 4.98 -4.83
N LEU A 101 8.59 5.21 -3.86
CA LEU A 101 8.20 5.47 -2.48
C LEU A 101 7.40 6.77 -2.34
N ILE A 102 7.86 7.85 -2.97
CA ILE A 102 7.18 9.17 -2.92
C ILE A 102 5.79 9.09 -3.54
N THR A 103 5.66 8.46 -4.70
CA THR A 103 4.36 8.25 -5.37
C THR A 103 3.43 7.42 -4.49
N TYR A 104 3.90 6.30 -3.94
CA TYR A 104 3.13 5.49 -2.99
C TYR A 104 2.64 6.30 -1.78
N LEU A 105 3.49 7.12 -1.16
CA LEU A 105 3.10 7.96 -0.01
C LEU A 105 2.01 8.97 -0.40
N MET A 106 2.14 9.63 -1.55
CA MET A 106 1.14 10.59 -2.04
C MET A 106 -0.21 9.91 -2.32
N MET A 107 -0.21 8.76 -3.00
CA MET A 107 -1.44 8.06 -3.37
C MET A 107 -2.15 7.47 -2.15
N THR A 108 -1.39 6.84 -1.24
CA THR A 108 -1.97 6.25 -0.01
C THR A 108 -2.53 7.31 0.92
N THR A 109 -1.83 8.43 1.12
CA THR A 109 -2.34 9.53 1.94
C THR A 109 -3.62 10.11 1.36
N ALA A 110 -3.67 10.36 0.04
CA ALA A 110 -4.87 10.82 -0.64
C ALA A 110 -6.04 9.83 -0.48
N ALA A 111 -5.80 8.53 -0.66
CA ALA A 111 -6.83 7.50 -0.52
C ALA A 111 -7.39 7.43 0.92
N PHE A 112 -6.53 7.34 1.93
CA PHE A 112 -6.98 7.29 3.34
C PHE A 112 -7.72 8.55 3.77
N LEU A 113 -7.28 9.74 3.33
CA LEU A 113 -7.97 11.00 3.63
C LEU A 113 -9.34 11.06 2.95
N SER A 114 -9.46 10.60 1.70
CA SER A 114 -10.74 10.56 0.99
C SER A 114 -11.76 9.66 1.69
N PHE A 115 -11.34 8.49 2.16
CA PHE A 115 -12.16 7.55 2.92
C PHE A 115 -12.53 8.10 4.30
N LYS A 116 -11.63 8.85 4.94
CA LYS A 116 -11.89 9.49 6.23
C LYS A 116 -12.95 10.57 6.11
N LEU A 117 -12.87 11.43 5.10
CA LEU A 117 -13.83 12.52 4.87
C LEU A 117 -15.23 12.00 4.55
N THR A 118 -15.32 10.92 3.78
CA THR A 118 -16.61 10.29 3.39
C THR A 118 -17.12 9.25 4.41
N LYS A 119 -16.31 8.91 5.42
CA LYS A 119 -16.57 7.85 6.42
C LYS A 119 -16.88 6.49 5.78
N THR A 120 -16.16 6.13 4.71
CA THR A 120 -16.37 4.89 3.96
C THR A 120 -15.33 3.84 4.32
N THR A 121 -15.77 2.64 4.70
CA THR A 121 -14.88 1.51 5.00
C THR A 121 -15.09 0.31 4.07
N ASN A 122 -16.20 0.26 3.34
CA ASN A 122 -16.59 -0.84 2.45
C ASN A 122 -16.94 -0.34 1.05
N ILE A 123 -16.84 -1.21 0.04
CA ILE A 123 -17.18 -0.89 -1.37
C ILE A 123 -18.59 -0.30 -1.48
N ASN A 124 -19.59 -0.90 -0.82
CA ASN A 124 -20.98 -0.42 -0.91
C ASN A 124 -21.13 1.00 -0.34
N SER A 125 -20.44 1.31 0.76
CA SER A 125 -20.46 2.66 1.33
C SER A 125 -19.79 3.68 0.40
N LEU A 126 -18.71 3.28 -0.28
CA LEU A 126 -18.03 4.09 -1.28
C LEU A 126 -18.93 4.37 -2.48
N ALA A 127 -19.69 3.39 -2.96
CA ALA A 127 -20.62 3.56 -4.08
C ALA A 127 -21.68 4.64 -3.81
N THR A 128 -22.12 4.79 -2.56
CA THR A 128 -23.12 5.80 -2.17
C THR A 128 -22.53 7.17 -1.80
N SER A 129 -21.21 7.34 -1.83
CA SER A 129 -20.55 8.57 -1.35
C SER A 129 -20.72 9.77 -2.28
N TRP A 130 -21.07 9.54 -3.56
CA TRP A 130 -21.22 10.61 -4.57
C TRP A 130 -22.31 11.62 -4.19
N SER A 131 -23.36 11.18 -3.51
CA SER A 131 -24.44 12.06 -3.05
C SER A 131 -24.04 12.95 -1.88
N LYS A 132 -22.99 12.58 -1.13
CA LYS A 132 -22.49 13.33 0.03
C LYS A 132 -21.36 14.29 -0.32
N ALA A 133 -20.45 13.87 -1.19
CA ALA A 133 -19.23 14.61 -1.52
C ALA A 133 -18.84 14.45 -3.00
N PRO A 134 -19.63 15.01 -3.94
CA PRO A 134 -19.51 14.73 -5.38
C PRO A 134 -18.13 15.08 -5.96
N ALA A 135 -17.55 16.23 -5.58
CA ALA A 135 -16.24 16.66 -6.06
C ALA A 135 -15.12 15.70 -5.61
N LEU A 136 -15.15 15.26 -4.35
CA LEU A 136 -14.16 14.34 -3.82
C LEU A 136 -14.28 12.95 -4.47
N THR A 137 -15.51 12.48 -4.69
CA THR A 137 -15.75 11.19 -5.35
C THR A 137 -15.38 11.18 -6.83
N ALA A 138 -15.44 12.32 -7.51
CA ALA A 138 -14.98 12.44 -8.90
C ALA A 138 -13.45 12.33 -9.02
N LEU A 139 -12.70 12.79 -8.01
CA LEU A 139 -11.23 12.71 -7.98
C LEU A 139 -10.70 11.35 -7.49
N LEU A 140 -11.52 10.60 -6.75
CA LEU A 140 -11.14 9.35 -6.11
C LEU A 140 -10.65 8.27 -7.10
N PRO A 141 -11.26 8.06 -8.27
CA PRO A 141 -10.74 7.15 -9.29
C PRO A 141 -9.34 7.51 -9.77
N LEU A 142 -9.01 8.80 -9.86
CA LEU A 142 -7.69 9.26 -10.29
C LEU A 142 -6.60 8.80 -9.31
N VAL A 143 -6.92 8.81 -8.02
CA VAL A 143 -6.03 8.35 -6.92
C VAL A 143 -5.93 6.83 -6.86
N LEU A 144 -6.96 6.10 -7.28
CA LEU A 144 -6.98 4.63 -7.25
C LEU A 144 -6.38 3.98 -8.52
N LEU A 145 -6.35 4.70 -9.65
CA LEU A 145 -5.80 4.22 -10.93
C LEU A 145 -4.32 4.57 -11.12
N SER A 146 -3.81 5.54 -10.36
CA SER A 146 -2.38 5.90 -10.29
C SER A 146 -1.58 4.89 -9.48
#